data_AF-T1EWW3-F1
#
_entry.id   AF-T1EWW3-F1
#
_cell.length_a   1.000
_cell.length_b   1.000
_cell.length_c   1.000
_cell.angle_alpha   90.00
_cell.angle_beta   90.00
_cell.angle_gamma   90.00
#
_symmetry.space_group_name_H-M   'P 1'
#
loop_
_entity.id
_entity.type
_entity.pdbx_description
1 polymer ?
#
loop_
_entity_poly.entity_id
_entity_poly.type
_entity_poly.pdbx_seq_one_letter_code
_entity_poly.pdbx_strand_id
1 'polypeptide(L)'
;MNLSSDDEKLNDSIISFVINFSNSLVTAQFKEYRYTSETILIKNDKCATICNMLCNEIIYQSFLTSATWPQPSIQLDIFQKYFISGGCMKYSKVKQRYINYFHYYNDILINNTTEIPLSSLTQMQKSLLEIKFVMKQNFPFFQSEKPAYTSDMMIGAVGGMLSLWLGVTVASGVEVIELVYLMMKRSWQKKFSDNEKAGDNNKDAKDVSCDPNDDIQKFSDNTMTTKL
;
A
#
# COMPACT_ATOMS: atom_id res chain seq x y z
N MET A 1 -50.23 15.79 10.37
CA MET A 1 -48.89 16.44 10.38
C MET A 1 -48.38 16.36 8.95
N ASN A 2 -48.54 17.44 8.20
CA ASN A 2 -48.05 17.52 6.83
C ASN A 2 -46.56 17.87 6.92
N LEU A 3 -45.71 16.88 6.67
CA LEU A 3 -44.28 17.09 6.50
C LEU A 3 -44.09 18.04 5.31
N SER A 4 -43.27 19.06 5.53
CA SER A 4 -43.05 20.17 4.61
C SER A 4 -42.40 19.66 3.34
N SER A 5 -42.86 20.13 2.18
CA SER A 5 -42.31 19.80 0.85
C SER A 5 -40.80 20.09 0.72
N ASP A 6 -40.24 20.89 1.64
CA ASP A 6 -38.82 21.22 1.65
C ASP A 6 -37.95 20.10 2.26
N ASP A 7 -38.52 19.24 3.12
CA ASP A 7 -37.79 18.10 3.71
C ASP A 7 -37.54 16.98 2.69
N GLU A 8 -38.43 16.85 1.69
CA GLU A 8 -38.31 15.83 0.63
C GLU A 8 -37.15 16.15 -0.33
N LYS A 9 -36.94 17.43 -0.65
CA LYS A 9 -35.80 17.88 -1.48
C LYS A 9 -34.45 17.72 -0.78
N LEU A 10 -34.42 17.90 0.54
CA LEU A 10 -33.20 17.70 1.31
C LEU A 10 -32.75 16.23 1.28
N ASN A 11 -33.72 15.31 1.35
CA ASN A 11 -33.45 13.88 1.36
C ASN A 11 -32.91 13.38 0.02
N ASP A 12 -33.47 13.85 -1.10
CA ASP A 12 -32.98 13.53 -2.45
C ASP A 12 -31.55 14.05 -2.70
N SER A 13 -31.23 15.24 -2.18
CA SER A 13 -29.88 15.80 -2.28
C SER A 13 -28.85 14.98 -1.50
N ILE A 14 -29.22 14.48 -0.32
CA ILE A 14 -28.34 13.64 0.52
C ILE A 14 -28.12 12.28 -0.16
N ILE A 15 -29.18 11.67 -0.69
CA ILE A 15 -29.09 10.37 -1.38
C ILE A 15 -28.19 10.49 -2.63
N SER A 16 -28.34 11.55 -3.42
CA SER A 16 -27.50 11.81 -4.59
C SER A 16 -26.01 11.99 -4.22
N PHE A 17 -25.74 12.71 -3.13
CA PHE A 17 -24.37 12.91 -2.64
C PHE A 17 -23.75 11.59 -2.17
N VAL A 18 -24.50 10.76 -1.42
CA VAL A 18 -24.01 9.46 -0.95
C VAL A 18 -23.73 8.52 -2.13
N ILE A 19 -24.60 8.48 -3.14
CA ILE A 19 -24.39 7.66 -4.35
C ILE A 19 -23.17 8.13 -5.14
N ASN A 20 -23.00 9.44 -5.34
CA ASN A 20 -21.84 9.98 -6.05
C ASN A 20 -20.53 9.76 -5.27
N PHE A 21 -20.55 9.93 -3.95
CA PHE A 21 -19.39 9.65 -3.10
C PHE A 21 -19.02 8.16 -3.12
N SER A 22 -20.00 7.27 -3.04
CA SER A 22 -19.78 5.82 -3.13
C SER A 22 -19.19 5.42 -4.49
N ASN A 23 -19.73 5.96 -5.58
CA ASN A 23 -19.23 5.68 -6.92
C ASN A 23 -17.82 6.27 -7.14
N SER A 24 -17.52 7.44 -6.57
CA SER A 24 -16.19 8.05 -6.61
C SER A 24 -15.16 7.26 -5.81
N LEU A 25 -15.54 6.75 -4.63
CA LEU A 25 -14.66 5.95 -3.78
C LEU A 25 -14.35 4.59 -4.42
N VAL A 26 -15.38 3.94 -4.97
CA VAL A 26 -15.22 2.67 -5.71
C VAL A 26 -14.36 2.88 -6.96
N THR A 27 -14.61 3.92 -7.76
CA THR A 27 -13.78 4.19 -8.95
C THR A 27 -12.36 4.65 -8.61
N ALA A 28 -12.13 5.31 -7.48
CA ALA A 28 -10.79 5.63 -6.99
C ALA A 28 -10.01 4.37 -6.60
N GLN A 29 -10.63 3.44 -5.85
CA GLN A 29 -9.99 2.17 -5.51
C GLN A 29 -9.73 1.27 -6.72
N PHE A 30 -10.61 1.29 -7.73
CA PHE A 30 -10.40 0.53 -8.97
C PHE A 30 -9.39 1.19 -9.95
N LYS A 31 -9.14 2.50 -9.86
CA LYS A 31 -8.12 3.16 -10.70
C LYS A 31 -6.70 2.86 -10.24
N GLU A 32 -6.49 2.64 -8.95
CA GLU A 32 -5.16 2.34 -8.39
C GLU A 32 -4.79 0.85 -8.52
N TYR A 33 -5.79 -0.04 -8.63
CA TYR A 33 -5.62 -1.44 -9.01
C TYR A 33 -5.91 -1.69 -10.50
N ARG A 34 -5.31 -0.88 -11.40
CA ARG A 34 -5.07 -1.38 -12.75
C ARG A 34 -3.97 -2.43 -12.67
N TYR A 35 -4.38 -3.68 -12.46
CA TYR A 35 -3.58 -4.83 -12.86
C TYR A 35 -3.42 -4.71 -14.39
N THR A 36 -2.32 -4.13 -14.84
CA THR A 36 -1.85 -4.28 -16.21
C THR A 36 -1.49 -5.75 -16.38
N SER A 37 -2.49 -6.56 -16.70
CA SER A 37 -2.33 -7.83 -17.39
C SER A 37 -1.92 -7.54 -18.84
N GLU A 38 -0.83 -6.78 -19.01
CA GLU A 38 -0.03 -6.96 -20.21
C GLU A 38 0.63 -8.31 -20.03
N THR A 39 0.18 -9.27 -20.81
CA THR A 39 0.95 -10.47 -21.08
C THR A 39 2.26 -10.01 -21.72
N ILE A 40 3.24 -9.67 -20.89
CA ILE A 40 4.60 -9.38 -21.31
C ILE A 40 5.07 -10.66 -21.96
N LEU A 41 5.04 -10.67 -23.30
CA LEU A 41 5.63 -11.69 -24.12
C LEU A 41 7.14 -11.45 -24.01
N ILE A 42 7.73 -11.93 -22.91
CA ILE A 42 9.15 -11.84 -22.61
C ILE A 42 9.87 -12.64 -23.69
N LYS A 43 10.29 -11.94 -24.74
CA LYS A 43 11.33 -12.39 -25.64
C LYS A 43 12.57 -12.60 -24.77
N ASN A 44 13.01 -13.85 -24.69
CA ASN A 44 14.30 -14.24 -24.14
C ASN A 44 15.39 -13.26 -24.58
N ASP A 45 15.98 -12.55 -23.63
CA ASP A 45 17.41 -12.69 -23.34
C ASP A 45 17.83 -11.81 -22.16
N LYS A 46 18.43 -12.46 -21.15
CA LYS A 46 19.24 -11.91 -20.05
C LYS A 46 18.57 -11.15 -18.89
N CYS A 47 17.33 -10.67 -19.01
CA CYS A 47 16.66 -10.01 -17.85
C CYS A 47 16.05 -11.00 -16.84
N ALA A 48 15.95 -12.28 -17.19
CA ALA A 48 15.39 -13.34 -16.33
C ALA A 48 16.30 -13.73 -15.14
N THR A 49 17.58 -13.33 -15.13
CA THR A 49 18.54 -13.78 -14.11
C THR A 49 18.71 -12.84 -12.92
N ILE A 50 18.06 -11.66 -12.92
CA ILE A 50 18.14 -10.71 -11.81
C ILE A 50 16.72 -10.23 -11.51
N CYS A 51 15.88 -11.15 -11.04
CA CYS A 51 14.57 -10.79 -10.51
C CYS A 51 14.79 -10.26 -9.09
N ASN A 52 14.86 -8.94 -8.92
CA ASN A 52 14.83 -8.34 -7.59
C ASN A 52 13.46 -8.61 -6.97
N MET A 53 13.43 -9.12 -5.73
CA MET A 53 12.17 -9.28 -5.01
C MET A 53 11.55 -7.91 -4.74
N LEU A 54 10.22 -7.81 -4.88
CA LEU A 54 9.48 -6.59 -4.59
C LEU A 54 9.43 -6.35 -3.08
N CYS A 55 9.67 -5.12 -2.63
CA CYS A 55 9.59 -4.78 -1.20
C CYS A 55 8.14 -4.77 -0.66
N ASN A 56 7.17 -4.56 -1.55
CA ASN A 56 5.75 -4.53 -1.21
C ASN A 56 5.03 -5.58 -2.06
N GLU A 57 4.53 -6.63 -1.42
CA GLU A 57 3.71 -7.65 -2.07
C GLU A 57 2.54 -8.07 -1.18
N ILE A 58 1.46 -8.50 -1.83
CA ILE A 58 0.28 -9.06 -1.16
C ILE A 58 0.19 -10.52 -1.56
N ILE A 59 0.39 -11.41 -0.59
CA ILE A 59 0.35 -12.86 -0.80
C ILE A 59 -0.98 -13.39 -0.28
N TYR A 60 -1.73 -14.06 -1.16
CA TYR A 60 -2.94 -14.78 -0.79
C TYR A 60 -2.63 -16.25 -0.53
N GLN A 61 -2.70 -16.68 0.72
CA GLN A 61 -2.66 -18.11 1.03
C GLN A 61 -4.04 -18.73 0.76
N SER A 62 -4.14 -19.50 -0.31
CA SER A 62 -5.37 -20.20 -0.66
C SER A 62 -5.39 -21.61 -0.06
N PHE A 63 -6.53 -22.00 0.51
CA PHE A 63 -6.84 -23.37 0.87
C PHE A 63 -7.98 -23.87 0.00
N LEU A 64 -7.78 -25.01 -0.65
CA LEU A 64 -8.80 -25.62 -1.48
C LEU A 64 -9.52 -26.68 -0.66
N THR A 65 -10.81 -26.47 -0.45
CA THR A 65 -11.72 -27.48 0.09
C THR A 65 -12.79 -27.77 -0.95
N SER A 66 -13.19 -29.03 -1.03
CA SER A 66 -14.25 -29.45 -1.95
C SER A 66 -15.25 -30.32 -1.18
N ALA A 67 -16.51 -30.19 -1.56
CA ALA A 67 -17.60 -30.98 -1.01
C ALA A 67 -18.56 -31.35 -2.15
N THR A 68 -19.32 -32.43 -1.96
CA THR A 68 -20.36 -32.82 -2.92
C THR A 68 -21.48 -31.78 -2.91
N TRP A 69 -21.81 -31.27 -4.10
CA TRP A 69 -22.87 -30.30 -4.29
C TRP A 69 -23.59 -30.54 -5.63
N PRO A 70 -24.90 -30.29 -5.73
CA PRO A 70 -25.86 -30.00 -4.64
C PRO A 70 -26.21 -31.24 -3.81
N GLN A 71 -26.56 -31.03 -2.53
CA GLN A 71 -27.09 -32.11 -1.69
C GLN A 71 -28.43 -32.62 -2.25
N PRO A 72 -28.72 -33.94 -2.20
CA PRO A 72 -29.93 -34.50 -2.81
C PRO A 72 -31.23 -33.84 -2.34
N SER A 73 -31.31 -33.42 -1.07
CA SER A 73 -32.46 -32.74 -0.48
C SER A 73 -32.76 -31.36 -1.08
N ILE A 74 -31.76 -30.65 -1.58
CA ILE A 74 -31.91 -29.29 -2.13
C ILE A 74 -31.99 -29.26 -3.66
N GLN A 75 -31.74 -30.38 -4.32
CA GLN A 75 -31.68 -30.45 -5.78
C GLN A 75 -32.99 -30.00 -6.45
N LEU A 76 -34.13 -30.40 -5.89
CA LEU A 76 -35.44 -30.08 -6.43
C LEU A 76 -35.80 -28.60 -6.24
N ASP A 77 -35.44 -28.03 -5.09
CA ASP A 77 -35.64 -26.61 -4.81
C ASP A 77 -34.81 -25.75 -5.78
N ILE A 78 -33.52 -26.10 -5.98
CA ILE A 78 -32.66 -25.46 -6.97
C ILE A 78 -33.26 -25.62 -8.37
N PHE A 79 -33.74 -26.81 -8.71
CA PHE A 79 -34.33 -27.08 -10.02
C PHE A 79 -35.58 -26.21 -10.26
N GLN A 80 -36.51 -26.19 -9.31
CA GLN A 80 -37.71 -25.37 -9.39
C GLN A 80 -37.35 -23.88 -9.50
N LYS A 81 -36.50 -23.38 -8.61
CA LYS A 81 -36.15 -21.96 -8.53
C LYS A 81 -35.45 -21.46 -9.80
N TYR A 82 -34.43 -22.18 -10.27
CA TYR A 82 -33.59 -21.68 -11.38
C TYR A 82 -34.05 -22.15 -12.75
N PHE A 83 -34.67 -23.34 -12.87
CA PHE A 83 -35.04 -23.90 -14.16
C PHE A 83 -36.52 -23.73 -14.52
N ILE A 84 -37.42 -23.93 -13.56
CA ILE A 84 -38.87 -23.76 -13.76
C ILE A 84 -39.23 -22.28 -13.68
N SER A 85 -39.04 -21.65 -12.51
CA SER A 85 -39.37 -20.24 -12.28
C SER A 85 -38.51 -19.31 -13.15
N GLY A 86 -37.26 -19.70 -13.42
CA GLY A 86 -36.38 -18.98 -14.34
C GLY A 86 -36.73 -19.14 -15.82
N GLY A 87 -37.70 -19.99 -16.18
CA GLY A 87 -38.13 -20.19 -17.57
C GLY A 87 -37.10 -20.88 -18.47
N CYS A 88 -36.06 -21.48 -17.89
CA CYS A 88 -35.01 -22.18 -18.65
C CYS A 88 -35.52 -23.43 -19.38
N MET A 89 -36.69 -23.95 -18.99
CA MET A 89 -37.34 -25.09 -19.66
C MET A 89 -37.86 -24.80 -21.06
N LYS A 90 -37.91 -23.53 -21.49
CA LYS A 90 -38.23 -23.16 -22.88
C LYS A 90 -37.16 -23.65 -23.87
N TYR A 91 -35.92 -23.84 -23.41
CA TYR A 91 -34.81 -24.29 -24.24
C TYR A 91 -34.73 -25.83 -24.30
N SER A 92 -34.91 -26.38 -25.50
CA SER A 92 -34.94 -27.84 -25.74
C SER A 92 -33.71 -28.57 -25.22
N LYS A 93 -32.51 -28.01 -25.40
CA LYS A 93 -31.25 -28.59 -24.92
C LYS A 93 -31.19 -28.71 -23.39
N VAL A 94 -31.63 -27.67 -22.68
CA VAL A 94 -31.65 -27.68 -21.20
C VAL A 94 -32.70 -28.66 -20.70
N LYS A 95 -33.89 -28.64 -21.31
CA LYS A 95 -34.98 -29.56 -20.99
C LYS A 95 -34.57 -31.03 -21.19
N GLN A 96 -33.90 -31.35 -22.30
CA GLN A 96 -33.38 -32.70 -22.56
C GLN A 96 -32.33 -33.13 -21.52
N ARG A 97 -31.43 -32.23 -21.13
CA ARG A 97 -30.39 -32.53 -20.13
C ARG A 97 -30.97 -32.86 -18.75
N TYR A 98 -32.05 -32.18 -18.35
CA TYR A 98 -32.69 -32.36 -17.05
C TYR A 98 -34.08 -33.00 -17.16
N ILE A 99 -34.28 -33.86 -18.16
CA ILE A 99 -35.59 -34.47 -18.47
C ILE A 99 -36.12 -35.29 -17.29
N ASN A 100 -35.24 -36.00 -16.58
CA ASN A 100 -35.61 -36.78 -15.38
C ASN A 100 -36.16 -35.88 -14.27
N TYR A 101 -35.50 -34.75 -13.99
CA TYR A 101 -35.98 -33.77 -13.00
C TYR A 101 -37.29 -33.13 -13.44
N PHE A 102 -37.45 -32.86 -14.74
CA PHE A 102 -38.68 -32.27 -15.28
C PHE A 102 -39.87 -33.23 -15.15
N HIS A 103 -39.70 -34.51 -15.50
CA HIS A 103 -40.74 -35.53 -15.29
C HIS A 103 -41.09 -35.67 -13.83
N TYR A 104 -40.08 -35.81 -12.97
CA TYR A 104 -40.25 -35.92 -11.53
C TYR A 104 -41.04 -34.73 -10.93
N TYR A 105 -40.71 -33.50 -11.34
CA TYR A 105 -41.42 -32.31 -10.89
C TYR A 105 -42.91 -32.29 -11.31
N ASN A 106 -43.22 -32.70 -12.54
CA ASN A 106 -44.60 -32.78 -13.00
C ASN A 106 -45.38 -33.92 -12.32
N ASP A 107 -44.73 -35.06 -12.06
CA ASP A 107 -45.36 -36.19 -11.38
C ASP A 107 -45.74 -35.82 -9.93
N ILE A 108 -44.90 -35.07 -9.21
CA ILE A 108 -45.25 -34.52 -7.90
C ILE A 108 -46.47 -33.61 -7.98
N LEU A 109 -46.49 -32.69 -8.94
CA LEU A 109 -47.59 -31.72 -9.11
C LEU A 109 -48.93 -32.40 -9.41
N ILE A 110 -48.91 -33.53 -10.12
CA ILE A 110 -50.13 -34.20 -10.60
C ILE A 110 -50.60 -35.28 -9.62
N ASN A 111 -49.70 -36.12 -9.10
CA ASN A 111 -50.08 -37.37 -8.44
C ASN A 111 -49.94 -37.38 -6.92
N ASN A 112 -49.31 -36.40 -6.27
CA ASN A 112 -49.06 -36.32 -4.80
C ASN A 112 -48.41 -37.56 -4.12
N THR A 113 -48.25 -38.70 -4.81
CA THR A 113 -47.84 -39.97 -4.21
C THR A 113 -46.94 -40.76 -5.17
N THR A 114 -45.64 -40.49 -5.15
CA THR A 114 -44.67 -41.44 -5.72
C THR A 114 -43.35 -41.42 -4.94
N GLU A 115 -43.02 -42.57 -4.36
CA GLU A 115 -41.66 -42.91 -3.94
C GLU A 115 -40.83 -43.17 -5.20
N ILE A 116 -40.07 -42.18 -5.65
CA ILE A 116 -39.21 -42.34 -6.83
C ILE A 116 -37.78 -42.59 -6.35
N PRO A 117 -37.07 -43.58 -6.92
CA PRO A 117 -35.69 -43.87 -6.57
C PRO A 117 -34.78 -42.69 -6.90
N LEU A 118 -34.22 -42.10 -5.85
CA LEU A 118 -33.30 -40.96 -5.86
C LEU A 118 -32.04 -41.20 -6.72
N SER A 119 -31.72 -42.46 -7.02
CA SER A 119 -30.56 -42.87 -7.82
C SER A 119 -30.57 -42.37 -9.27
N SER A 120 -31.74 -41.97 -9.79
CA SER A 120 -31.91 -41.50 -11.17
C SER A 120 -31.57 -40.02 -11.41
N LEU A 121 -31.36 -39.26 -10.33
CA LEU A 121 -31.18 -37.80 -10.33
C LEU A 121 -29.71 -37.41 -10.10
N THR A 122 -28.85 -37.68 -11.09
CA THR A 122 -27.40 -37.36 -11.00
C THR A 122 -26.96 -36.23 -11.93
N GLN A 123 -27.87 -35.72 -12.78
CA GLN A 123 -27.50 -34.77 -13.82
C GLN A 123 -27.02 -33.43 -13.24
N MET A 124 -27.68 -32.91 -12.20
CA MET A 124 -27.30 -31.63 -11.59
C MET A 124 -25.93 -31.70 -10.88
N GLN A 125 -25.65 -32.81 -10.20
CA GLN A 125 -24.35 -33.03 -9.55
C GLN A 125 -23.19 -33.10 -10.56
N LYS A 126 -23.45 -33.53 -11.80
CA LYS A 126 -22.44 -33.59 -12.86
C LYS A 126 -22.27 -32.27 -13.62
N SER A 127 -23.27 -31.39 -13.59
CA SER A 127 -23.33 -30.22 -14.47
C SER A 127 -23.16 -28.88 -13.76
N LEU A 128 -23.43 -28.81 -12.47
CA LEU A 128 -23.38 -27.57 -11.71
C LEU A 128 -22.13 -27.55 -10.82
N LEU A 129 -21.49 -26.39 -10.76
CA LEU A 129 -20.33 -26.13 -9.91
C LEU A 129 -20.63 -24.88 -9.08
N GLU A 130 -20.43 -24.99 -7.77
CA GLU A 130 -20.47 -23.85 -6.85
C GLU A 130 -19.05 -23.55 -6.38
N ILE A 131 -18.56 -22.35 -6.66
CA ILE A 131 -17.25 -21.87 -6.19
C ILE A 131 -17.52 -20.83 -5.09
N LYS A 132 -17.08 -21.12 -3.87
CA LYS A 132 -17.17 -20.18 -2.74
C LYS A 132 -15.79 -19.66 -2.39
N PHE A 133 -15.64 -18.35 -2.45
CA PHE A 133 -14.46 -17.67 -1.91
C PHE A 133 -14.75 -17.27 -0.47
N VAL A 134 -14.02 -17.87 0.47
CA VAL A 134 -14.18 -17.61 1.90
C VAL A 134 -12.84 -17.19 2.47
N MET A 135 -12.78 -16.02 3.10
CA MET A 135 -11.62 -15.59 3.86
C MET A 135 -11.71 -16.13 5.28
N LYS A 136 -10.70 -16.87 5.73
CA LYS A 136 -10.69 -17.48 7.08
C LYS A 136 -10.64 -16.42 8.19
N GLN A 137 -10.02 -15.28 7.92
CA GLN A 137 -9.86 -14.16 8.86
C GLN A 137 -10.37 -12.89 8.20
N ASN A 138 -11.01 -12.03 8.99
CA ASN A 138 -11.55 -10.74 8.52
C ASN A 138 -10.48 -9.64 8.40
N PHE A 139 -9.23 -9.94 8.76
CA PHE A 139 -8.12 -9.01 8.73
C PHE A 139 -6.93 -9.62 7.98
N PRO A 140 -6.24 -8.84 7.13
CA PRO A 140 -5.00 -9.27 6.51
C PRO A 140 -3.90 -9.38 7.58
N PHE A 141 -3.00 -10.35 7.39
CA PHE A 141 -1.78 -10.44 8.18
C PHE A 141 -0.73 -9.51 7.57
N PHE A 142 -0.22 -8.57 8.37
CA PHE A 142 0.84 -7.64 7.94
C PHE A 142 2.19 -8.14 8.44
N GLN A 143 3.09 -8.41 7.50
CA GLN A 143 4.48 -8.69 7.78
C GLN A 143 5.33 -7.57 7.20
N SER A 144 6.12 -6.93 8.06
CA SER A 144 7.07 -5.89 7.66
C SER A 144 8.46 -6.26 8.15
N GLU A 145 9.43 -6.28 7.26
CA GLU A 145 10.83 -6.41 7.64
C GLU A 145 11.36 -5.03 8.04
N LYS A 146 11.86 -4.92 9.28
CA LYS A 146 12.53 -3.72 9.77
C LYS A 146 14.01 -4.04 9.96
N PRO A 147 14.92 -3.12 9.62
CA PRO A 147 16.35 -3.33 9.85
C PRO A 147 16.59 -3.52 11.36
N ALA A 148 17.30 -4.60 11.72
CA ALA A 148 17.64 -4.88 13.12
C ALA A 148 18.60 -3.84 13.71
N TYR A 149 19.43 -3.22 12.86
CA TYR A 149 20.36 -2.17 13.24
C TYR A 149 20.16 -0.96 12.35
N THR A 150 19.74 0.15 12.96
CA THR A 150 19.73 1.46 12.31
C THR A 150 21.04 2.19 12.58
N SER A 151 21.43 3.10 11.68
CA SER A 151 22.60 3.98 11.90
C SER A 151 22.51 4.72 13.23
N ASP A 152 21.31 5.10 13.63
CA ASP A 152 21.06 5.83 14.88
C ASP A 152 21.38 4.97 16.10
N MET A 153 21.01 3.68 16.06
CA MET A 153 21.42 2.73 17.09
C MET A 153 22.93 2.52 17.10
N MET A 154 23.58 2.47 15.92
CA MET A 154 25.03 2.31 15.84
C MET A 154 25.76 3.53 16.43
N ILE A 155 25.34 4.74 16.07
CA ILE A 155 25.91 6.00 16.59
C ILE A 155 25.63 6.11 18.09
N GLY A 156 24.43 5.75 18.54
CA GLY A 156 24.09 5.73 19.96
C GLY A 156 24.95 4.74 20.76
N ALA A 157 25.19 3.54 20.23
CA ALA A 157 26.03 2.54 20.87
C ALA A 157 27.50 2.96 20.92
N VAL A 158 28.06 3.44 19.80
CA VAL A 158 29.45 3.94 19.73
C VAL A 158 29.61 5.17 20.62
N GLY A 159 28.68 6.11 20.58
CA GLY A 159 28.67 7.30 21.42
C GLY A 159 28.57 6.97 22.91
N GLY A 160 27.71 6.02 23.28
CA GLY A 160 27.59 5.52 24.65
C GLY A 160 28.87 4.86 25.15
N MET A 161 29.51 4.02 24.31
CA MET A 161 30.80 3.41 24.65
C MET A 161 31.90 4.45 24.78
N LEU A 162 32.03 5.40 23.85
CA LEU A 162 33.05 6.45 23.91
C LEU A 162 32.86 7.36 25.13
N SER A 163 31.62 7.72 25.45
CA SER A 163 31.31 8.52 26.65
C SER A 163 31.72 7.80 27.92
N LEU A 164 31.58 6.46 27.97
CA LEU A 164 31.94 5.65 29.13
C LEU A 164 33.46 5.49 29.23
N TRP A 165 34.14 5.22 28.13
CA TRP A 165 35.60 4.99 28.09
C TRP A 165 36.41 6.27 28.31
N LEU A 166 36.07 7.35 27.63
CA LEU A 166 36.85 8.59 27.70
C LEU A 166 36.37 9.52 28.82
N GLY A 167 35.15 9.34 29.33
CA GLY A 167 34.50 10.34 30.19
C GLY A 167 34.27 11.68 29.48
N VAL A 168 34.54 11.76 28.17
CA VAL A 168 34.44 12.96 27.36
C VAL A 168 32.97 13.15 27.03
N THR A 169 32.34 14.06 27.77
CA THR A 169 31.02 14.58 27.43
C THR A 169 31.14 15.63 26.33
N VAL A 170 30.03 15.95 25.65
CA VAL A 170 29.97 17.04 24.66
C VAL A 170 30.55 18.34 25.23
N ALA A 171 30.41 18.57 26.55
CA ALA A 171 31.01 19.71 27.24
C ALA A 171 32.54 19.73 27.14
N SER A 172 33.20 18.59 27.38
CA SER A 172 34.66 18.48 27.23
C SER A 172 35.11 18.64 25.78
N GLY A 173 34.29 18.21 24.81
CA GLY A 173 34.55 18.46 23.38
C GLY A 173 34.58 19.96 23.03
N VAL A 174 33.64 20.74 23.58
CA VAL A 174 33.59 22.20 23.38
C VAL A 174 34.81 22.88 24.00
N GLU A 175 35.23 22.45 25.20
CA GLU A 175 36.42 22.99 25.85
C GLU A 175 37.71 22.74 25.03
N VAL A 176 37.87 21.54 24.46
CA VAL A 176 39.03 21.22 23.62
C VAL A 176 39.03 22.07 22.34
N ILE A 177 37.87 22.28 21.72
CA ILE A 177 37.76 23.13 20.53
C ILE A 177 38.11 24.59 20.86
N GLU A 178 37.63 25.12 21.98
CA GLU A 178 37.96 26.47 22.43
C GLU A 178 39.46 26.63 22.68
N LEU A 179 40.09 25.63 23.33
CA LEU A 179 41.53 25.62 23.57
C LEU A 179 42.32 25.62 22.25
N VAL A 180 41.94 24.78 21.29
CA VAL A 180 42.57 24.71 19.96
C VAL A 180 42.41 26.03 19.22
N TYR A 181 41.22 26.64 19.27
CA TYR A 181 40.95 27.95 18.67
C TYR A 181 41.85 29.04 19.27
N LEU A 182 41.99 29.09 20.61
CA LEU A 182 42.86 30.05 21.29
C LEU A 182 44.34 29.86 20.94
N MET A 183 44.81 28.60 20.81
CA MET A 183 46.18 28.30 20.39
C MET A 183 46.45 28.72 18.94
N MET A 184 45.51 28.46 18.02
CA MET A 184 45.61 28.91 16.63
C MET A 184 45.66 30.44 16.54
N LYS A 185 44.77 31.13 17.27
CA LYS A 185 44.72 32.60 17.30
C LYS A 185 46.04 33.21 17.78
N ARG A 186 46.62 32.70 18.87
CA ARG A 186 47.93 33.17 19.37
C ARG A 186 49.05 32.92 18.36
N SER A 187 49.05 31.77 17.71
CA SER A 187 50.06 31.42 16.71
C SER A 187 50.00 32.35 15.51
N TRP A 188 48.80 32.74 15.07
CA TRP A 188 48.62 33.68 13.97
C TRP A 188 49.06 35.10 14.34
N GLN A 189 48.76 35.58 15.54
CA GLN A 189 49.22 36.89 16.01
C GLN A 189 50.75 36.98 16.03
N LYS A 190 51.42 35.92 16.53
CA LYS A 190 52.89 35.87 16.56
C LYS A 190 53.49 35.94 15.15
N LYS A 191 52.88 35.23 14.20
CA LYS A 191 53.33 35.21 12.79
C LYS A 191 53.16 36.57 12.09
N PHE A 192 52.11 37.33 12.43
CA PHE A 192 51.93 38.69 11.91
C PHE A 192 52.93 39.68 12.50
N SER A 193 53.23 39.61 13.81
CA SER A 193 54.23 40.49 14.42
C SER A 193 55.67 40.24 13.96
N ASP A 194 56.01 39.00 13.57
CA ASP A 194 57.33 38.68 13.02
C ASP A 194 57.49 39.17 11.57
N ASN A 195 56.40 39.19 10.78
CA ASN A 195 56.40 39.77 9.43
C ASN A 195 56.50 41.30 9.44
N GLU A 196 55.93 41.97 10.44
CA GLU A 196 56.01 43.44 10.58
C GLU A 196 57.44 43.91 10.88
N LYS A 197 58.25 43.11 11.59
CA LYS A 197 59.66 43.40 11.84
C LYS A 197 60.60 43.11 10.67
N ALA A 198 60.17 42.32 9.69
CA ALA A 198 60.96 42.02 8.49
C ALA A 198 60.68 42.98 7.32
N GLY A 199 59.67 43.86 7.43
CA GLY A 199 59.22 44.75 6.35
C GLY A 199 59.80 46.17 6.35
N ASP A 200 60.52 46.61 7.38
CA ASP A 200 60.94 48.02 7.54
C ASP A 200 62.27 48.39 6.83
N ASN A 201 62.72 47.58 5.86
CA ASN A 201 63.94 47.83 5.08
C ASN A 201 63.69 48.11 3.58
N ASN A 202 62.45 48.37 3.15
CA ASN A 202 62.24 48.82 1.77
C ASN A 202 61.18 49.93 1.70
N LYS A 203 61.63 51.14 2.00
CA LYS A 203 60.98 52.36 1.50
C LYS A 203 61.23 52.43 0.00
N ASP A 204 60.18 52.27 -0.79
CA ASP A 204 60.00 53.17 -1.92
C ASP A 204 58.55 53.34 -2.30
N ALA A 205 58.27 54.58 -2.67
CA ALA A 205 56.96 55.18 -2.82
C ALA A 205 56.05 54.49 -3.84
N LYS A 206 54.75 54.46 -3.55
CA LYS A 206 53.76 55.09 -4.42
C LYS A 206 52.38 55.21 -3.74
N ASP A 207 51.99 56.47 -3.58
CA ASP A 207 50.61 56.94 -3.61
C ASP A 207 49.82 56.26 -4.73
N VAL A 208 48.53 55.97 -4.47
CA VAL A 208 47.38 56.47 -5.25
C VAL A 208 46.07 55.96 -4.65
N SER A 209 45.33 56.94 -4.14
CA SER A 209 43.88 57.18 -4.06
C SER A 209 42.85 56.06 -3.78
N CYS A 210 42.08 56.36 -2.72
CA CYS A 210 40.63 56.22 -2.53
C CYS A 210 39.78 55.93 -3.78
N ASP A 211 38.81 55.00 -3.68
CA ASP A 211 37.44 55.35 -3.25
C ASP A 211 36.58 54.09 -2.96
N PRO A 212 35.45 54.23 -2.25
CA PRO A 212 34.69 53.19 -1.57
C PRO A 212 33.51 52.68 -2.41
N ASN A 213 32.99 51.50 -2.05
CA ASN A 213 31.57 51.10 -2.08
C ASN A 213 31.51 49.70 -1.43
N ASP A 214 30.86 49.58 -0.27
CA ASP A 214 29.44 49.19 -0.17
C ASP A 214 29.15 47.87 -0.89
N ASP A 215 29.06 46.77 -0.13
CA ASP A 215 27.72 46.24 0.16
C ASP A 215 27.75 45.11 1.21
N ILE A 216 26.99 45.38 2.26
CA ILE A 216 26.46 44.44 3.23
C ILE A 216 25.28 43.72 2.55
N GLN A 217 25.28 42.38 2.49
CA GLN A 217 24.02 41.65 2.65
C GLN A 217 24.17 40.18 3.08
N LYS A 218 23.75 39.95 4.33
CA LYS A 218 22.89 38.85 4.82
C LYS A 218 23.09 37.46 4.22
N PHE A 219 23.64 36.57 5.05
CA PHE A 219 23.36 35.14 5.01
C PHE A 219 22.63 34.76 6.31
N SER A 220 21.30 34.70 6.27
CA SER A 220 20.49 34.00 7.27
C SER A 220 19.45 33.13 6.56
N ASP A 221 19.13 32.03 7.24
CA ASP A 221 17.95 31.17 7.07
C ASP A 221 18.15 29.91 6.23
N ASN A 222 18.81 28.92 6.84
CA ASN A 222 18.56 27.51 6.54
C ASN A 222 17.27 27.09 7.24
N THR A 223 16.13 27.14 6.53
CA THR A 223 14.88 26.51 6.96
C THR A 223 14.88 25.05 6.51
N MET A 224 15.10 24.15 7.45
CA MET A 224 14.97 22.71 7.25
C MET A 224 13.48 22.34 7.39
N THR A 225 12.76 22.29 6.27
CA THR A 225 11.39 21.74 6.23
C THR A 225 11.43 20.24 6.02
N THR A 226 11.20 19.53 7.11
CA THR A 226 10.70 18.15 7.14
C THR A 226 9.33 18.11 6.45
N LYS A 227 9.18 17.25 5.44
CA LYS A 227 7.87 16.78 5.00
C LYS A 227 7.88 15.25 4.93
N LEU A 228 7.07 14.71 5.84
CA LEU A 228 6.28 13.47 5.83
C LEU A 228 6.85 12.26 5.08
#